data_AF-A0AAV9EPI4-F1
#
_entry.id   AF-A0AAV9EPI4-F1
#
_cell.length_a   1.000
_cell.length_b   1.000
_cell.length_c   1.000
_cell.angle_alpha   90.00
_cell.angle_beta   90.00
_cell.angle_gamma   90.00
#
_symmetry.space_group_name_H-M   'P 1'
#
loop_
_entity.id
_entity.type
_entity.pdbx_description
1 polymer ?
#
loop_
_entity_poly.entity_id
_entity_poly.type
_entity_poly.pdbx_seq_one_letter_code
_entity_poly.pdbx_strand_id
1 'polypeptide(L)'
;MADKALLIDPKDAASHILKALPLDLLGRKIPAIRSLDAALSPAAARSLSERERGDALFKRAELRLVIAGRRKRRVEEAAADLEEAVRLSPENVGAWCLLGECLEEKGLREEARAAYEAAVRVDPVSVKAKEGLDRFR
;
A
#
# COMPACT_ATOMS: atom_id res chain seq x y z
N MET A 1 1.83 22.13 30.75
CA MET A 1 0.55 21.50 31.13
C MET A 1 0.42 20.20 30.36
N ALA A 2 0.48 19.09 31.09
CA ALA A 2 0.11 17.71 30.74
C ALA A 2 0.31 17.25 29.29
N ASP A 3 1.38 16.48 29.09
CA ASP A 3 1.41 15.32 28.19
C ASP A 3 0.12 14.50 28.39
N LYS A 4 -0.92 14.79 27.62
CA LYS A 4 -1.87 13.74 27.25
C LYS A 4 -1.12 12.87 26.24
N ALA A 5 -0.29 11.99 26.78
CA ALA A 5 0.06 10.76 26.13
C ALA A 5 -1.28 10.19 25.64
N LEU A 6 -1.52 10.29 24.34
CA LEU A 6 -2.55 9.52 23.65
C LEU A 6 -2.34 8.09 24.15
N LEU A 7 -3.23 7.61 25.01
CA LEU A 7 -3.31 6.20 25.33
C LEU A 7 -3.61 5.53 24.00
N ILE A 8 -2.56 5.11 23.30
CA ILE A 8 -2.68 4.26 22.13
C ILE A 8 -3.22 2.96 22.72
N ASP A 9 -4.49 2.68 22.52
CA ASP A 9 -4.97 1.32 22.73
C ASP A 9 -4.15 0.44 21.76
N PRO A 10 -3.31 -0.47 22.27
CA PRO A 10 -2.47 -1.30 21.42
C PRO A 10 -3.29 -2.16 20.44
N LYS A 11 -4.60 -2.31 20.67
CA LYS A 11 -5.54 -3.03 19.81
C LYS A 11 -6.28 -2.14 18.80
N ASP A 12 -6.16 -0.83 18.90
CA ASP A 12 -6.80 0.09 17.96
C ASP A 12 -5.92 0.30 16.72
N ALA A 13 -6.39 -0.19 15.58
CA ALA A 13 -5.67 -0.04 14.33
C ALA A 13 -5.63 1.43 13.85
N ALA A 14 -6.66 2.23 14.15
CA ALA A 14 -6.71 3.63 13.75
C ALA A 14 -5.58 4.44 14.39
N SER A 15 -5.32 4.21 15.68
CA SER A 15 -4.19 4.83 16.39
C SER A 15 -2.82 4.54 15.73
N HIS A 16 -2.61 3.31 15.27
CA HIS A 16 -1.37 2.92 14.59
C HIS A 16 -1.25 3.52 13.17
N ILE A 17 -2.35 3.62 12.44
CA ILE A 17 -2.41 4.29 11.12
C ILE A 17 -2.12 5.79 11.28
N LEU A 18 -2.78 6.45 12.23
CA LEU A 18 -2.58 7.88 12.52
C LEU A 18 -1.13 8.17 12.89
N LYS A 19 -0.44 7.26 13.59
CA LYS A 19 0.98 7.38 13.91
C LYS A 19 1.89 7.24 12.68
N ALA A 20 1.50 6.45 11.67
CA ALA A 20 2.31 6.24 10.47
C ALA A 20 2.43 7.52 9.63
N LEU A 21 1.38 8.34 9.57
CA LEU A 21 1.32 9.56 8.76
C LEU A 21 2.40 10.61 9.11
N PRO A 22 2.54 11.09 10.37
CA PRO A 22 3.57 12.05 10.72
C PRO A 22 4.98 11.46 10.56
N LEU A 23 5.16 10.16 10.77
CA LEU A 23 6.44 9.50 10.53
C LEU A 23 6.81 9.52 9.05
N ASP A 24 5.85 9.28 8.16
CA ASP A 24 6.04 9.36 6.71
C ASP A 24 6.43 10.78 6.25
N LEU A 25 5.72 11.79 6.76
CA LEU A 25 5.99 13.21 6.50
C LEU A 25 7.38 13.64 6.96
N LEU A 26 7.86 13.13 8.09
CA LEU A 26 9.21 13.36 8.60
C LEU A 26 10.29 12.54 7.86
N GLY A 27 9.93 11.82 6.79
CA GLY A 27 10.84 10.95 6.05
C GLY A 27 11.22 9.67 6.78
N ARG A 28 10.62 9.40 7.95
CA ARG A 28 10.89 8.21 8.79
C ARG A 28 10.09 7.01 8.31
N LYS A 29 10.45 6.50 7.13
CA LYS A 29 9.72 5.41 6.44
C LYS A 29 9.70 4.10 7.24
N ILE A 30 10.82 3.68 7.85
CA ILE A 30 10.88 2.42 8.61
C ILE A 30 9.94 2.46 9.85
N PRO A 31 9.97 3.49 10.70
CA PRO A 31 9.00 3.63 11.79
C PRO A 31 7.53 3.71 11.31
N ALA A 32 7.27 4.35 10.17
CA ALA A 32 5.94 4.41 9.58
C ALA A 32 5.45 3.00 9.19
N ILE A 33 6.29 2.21 8.50
CA ILE A 33 5.99 0.81 8.14
C ILE A 33 5.69 -0.02 9.39
N ARG A 34 6.50 0.09 10.45
CA ARG A 34 6.26 -0.64 11.70
C ARG A 34 4.92 -0.29 12.36
N SER A 35 4.48 0.96 12.23
CA SER A 35 3.17 1.38 12.75
C SER A 35 2.06 0.75 11.91
N LEU A 36 2.18 0.74 10.58
CA LEU A 36 1.23 0.03 9.71
C LEU A 36 1.22 -1.48 9.93
N ASP A 37 2.38 -2.10 10.22
CA ASP A 37 2.45 -3.51 10.60
C ASP A 37 1.65 -3.79 11.87
N ALA A 38 1.71 -2.91 12.87
CA ALA A 38 0.91 -3.03 14.08
C ALA A 38 -0.58 -2.87 13.79
N ALA A 39 -0.96 -1.89 12.96
CA ALA A 39 -2.35 -1.67 12.53
C ALA A 39 -2.94 -2.89 11.80
N LEU A 40 -2.14 -3.53 10.96
CA LEU A 40 -2.53 -4.67 10.13
C LEU A 40 -2.33 -6.02 10.84
N SER A 41 -1.97 -6.02 12.13
CA SER A 41 -1.85 -7.25 12.91
C SER A 41 -3.22 -7.94 13.08
N PRO A 42 -3.28 -9.28 13.21
CA PRO A 42 -4.56 -9.99 13.38
C PRO A 42 -5.39 -9.53 14.59
N ALA A 43 -4.75 -8.96 15.61
CA ALA A 43 -5.43 -8.42 16.78
C ALA A 43 -6.08 -7.07 16.50
N ALA A 44 -5.36 -6.16 15.82
CA ALA A 44 -5.80 -4.79 15.57
C ALA A 44 -6.68 -4.66 14.32
N ALA A 45 -6.34 -5.38 13.24
CA ALA A 45 -7.01 -5.27 11.95
C ALA A 45 -8.50 -5.65 11.97
N ARG A 46 -8.98 -6.31 13.02
CA ARG A 46 -10.41 -6.59 13.25
C ARG A 46 -11.25 -5.34 13.46
N SER A 47 -10.62 -4.24 13.87
CA SER A 47 -11.27 -2.94 14.05
C SER A 47 -11.40 -2.15 12.73
N LEU A 48 -10.69 -2.57 11.67
CA LEU A 48 -10.73 -1.92 10.36
C LEU A 48 -11.83 -2.53 9.49
N SER A 49 -12.55 -1.69 8.76
CA SER A 49 -13.31 -2.11 7.58
C SER A 49 -12.38 -2.69 6.50
N GLU A 50 -12.93 -3.43 5.55
CA GLU A 50 -12.15 -3.96 4.42
C GLU A 50 -11.45 -2.84 3.65
N ARG A 51 -12.16 -1.73 3.40
CA ARG A 51 -11.60 -0.56 2.73
C ARG A 51 -10.44 0.07 3.51
N GLU A 52 -10.61 0.33 4.80
CA GLU A 52 -9.52 0.90 5.62
C GLU A 52 -8.31 -0.03 5.70
N ARG A 53 -8.54 -1.34 5.71
CA ARG A 53 -7.46 -2.33 5.64
C ARG A 53 -6.76 -2.28 4.29
N GLY A 54 -7.50 -2.18 3.18
CA GLY A 54 -6.96 -2.02 1.84
C GLY A 54 -6.11 -0.75 1.71
N ASP A 55 -6.60 0.39 2.21
CA ASP A 55 -5.88 1.66 2.22
C ASP A 55 -4.59 1.59 3.08
N ALA A 56 -4.64 0.92 4.24
CA ALA A 56 -3.46 0.73 5.08
C ALA A 56 -2.42 -0.19 4.44
N LEU A 57 -2.85 -1.24 3.73
CA LEU A 57 -1.96 -2.13 2.95
C LEU A 57 -1.32 -1.38 1.79
N PHE A 58 -2.11 -0.63 1.02
CA PHE A 58 -1.61 0.22 -0.05
C PHE A 58 -0.55 1.19 0.47
N LYS A 59 -0.84 1.89 1.57
CA LYS A 59 0.12 2.83 2.18
C LYS A 59 1.40 2.13 2.63
N ARG A 60 1.29 0.92 3.19
CA ARG A 60 2.46 0.16 3.61
C ARG A 60 3.30 -0.30 2.42
N ALA A 61 2.67 -0.71 1.32
CA ALA A 61 3.35 -1.06 0.09
C ALA A 61 4.12 0.13 -0.50
N GLU A 62 3.51 1.32 -0.58
CA GLU A 62 4.18 2.55 -1.01
C GLU A 62 5.48 2.78 -0.24
N LEU A 63 5.41 2.71 1.09
CA LEU A 63 6.56 2.94 1.95
C LEU A 63 7.63 1.85 1.78
N ARG A 64 7.21 0.60 1.61
CA ARG A 64 8.12 -0.54 1.35
C ARG A 64 8.87 -0.35 0.04
N LEU A 65 8.21 0.12 -1.01
CA LEU A 65 8.84 0.44 -2.29
C LEU A 65 9.83 1.61 -2.18
N VAL A 66 9.46 2.68 -1.46
CA VAL A 66 10.36 3.82 -1.22
C VAL A 66 11.67 3.38 -0.56
N ILE A 67 11.64 2.43 0.37
CA ILE A 67 12.84 1.91 1.04
C ILE A 67 13.45 0.68 0.36
N ALA A 68 12.80 0.12 -0.66
CA ALA A 68 13.25 -1.09 -1.33
C ALA A 68 14.58 -0.88 -2.04
N GLY A 69 14.74 0.27 -2.71
CA GLY A 69 15.82 0.43 -3.69
C GLY A 69 15.81 -0.75 -4.68
N ARG A 70 16.96 -1.35 -4.97
CA ARG A 70 17.06 -2.57 -5.81
C ARG A 70 16.82 -3.89 -5.05
N ARG A 71 16.28 -3.86 -3.83
CA ARG A 71 16.12 -5.08 -3.04
C ARG A 71 14.82 -5.82 -3.40
N LYS A 72 14.95 -6.81 -4.29
CA LYS A 72 14.35 -8.15 -4.16
C LYS A 72 13.11 -8.22 -3.25
N ARG A 73 13.42 -8.74 -2.06
CA ARG A 73 12.52 -9.03 -0.93
C ARG A 73 11.49 -7.93 -0.61
N ARG A 74 11.86 -6.66 -0.75
CA ARG A 74 10.97 -5.53 -0.40
C ARG A 74 9.92 -5.28 -1.47
N VAL A 75 10.27 -5.51 -2.73
CA VAL A 75 9.34 -5.44 -3.86
C VAL A 75 8.33 -6.58 -3.75
N GLU A 76 8.75 -7.78 -3.35
CA GLU A 76 7.80 -8.88 -3.10
C GLU A 76 6.87 -8.62 -1.90
N GLU A 77 7.40 -8.07 -0.79
CA GLU A 77 6.58 -7.64 0.36
C GLU A 77 5.56 -6.54 -0.02
N ALA A 78 5.92 -5.64 -0.94
CA ALA A 78 5.02 -4.61 -1.45
C ALA A 78 3.97 -5.19 -2.41
N ALA A 79 4.38 -6.08 -3.32
CA ALA A 79 3.45 -6.74 -4.24
C ALA A 79 2.36 -7.52 -3.49
N ALA A 80 2.73 -8.26 -2.44
CA ALA A 80 1.75 -8.99 -1.62
C ALA A 80 0.79 -8.05 -0.88
N ASP A 81 1.27 -6.91 -0.38
CA ASP A 81 0.39 -5.89 0.21
C ASP A 81 -0.57 -5.31 -0.85
N LEU A 82 -0.09 -5.07 -2.07
CA LEU A 82 -0.87 -4.51 -3.17
C LEU A 82 -1.92 -5.48 -3.71
N GLU A 83 -1.59 -6.76 -3.83
CA GLU A 83 -2.54 -7.82 -4.22
C GLU A 83 -3.73 -7.88 -3.25
N GLU A 84 -3.46 -7.80 -1.94
CA GLU A 84 -4.52 -7.76 -0.94
C GLU A 84 -5.25 -6.41 -0.93
N ALA A 85 -4.53 -5.29 -1.14
CA ALA A 85 -5.13 -3.96 -1.21
C ALA A 85 -6.13 -3.85 -2.36
N VAL A 86 -5.80 -4.34 -3.56
CA VAL A 86 -6.71 -4.29 -4.72
C VAL A 86 -7.90 -5.25 -4.57
N ARG A 87 -7.76 -6.32 -3.76
CA ARG A 87 -8.87 -7.22 -3.42
C ARG A 87 -9.86 -6.56 -2.47
N LEU A 88 -9.36 -5.81 -1.48
CA LEU A 88 -10.15 -5.14 -0.44
C LEU A 88 -10.66 -3.76 -0.85
N SER A 89 -9.98 -3.11 -1.80
CA SER A 89 -10.28 -1.76 -2.31
C SER A 89 -10.05 -1.72 -3.81
N PRO A 90 -10.88 -2.43 -4.60
CA PRO A 90 -10.74 -2.53 -6.05
C PRO A 90 -10.87 -1.17 -6.77
N GLU A 91 -11.43 -0.15 -6.12
CA GLU A 91 -11.51 1.23 -6.60
C GLU A 91 -10.21 2.03 -6.45
N ASN A 92 -9.20 1.49 -5.77
CA ASN A 92 -7.92 2.17 -5.58
C ASN A 92 -7.03 2.04 -6.82
N VAL A 93 -7.14 3.02 -7.73
CA VAL A 93 -6.34 3.11 -8.96
C VAL A 93 -4.84 3.08 -8.67
N GLY A 94 -4.41 3.75 -7.59
CA GLY A 94 -3.00 3.80 -7.19
C GLY A 94 -2.46 2.41 -6.85
N ALA A 95 -3.24 1.60 -6.13
CA ALA A 95 -2.87 0.23 -5.78
C ALA A 95 -2.72 -0.65 -7.03
N TRP A 96 -3.64 -0.55 -7.99
CA TRP A 96 -3.51 -1.26 -9.27
C TRP A 96 -2.28 -0.84 -10.06
N CYS A 97 -1.99 0.46 -10.15
CA CYS A 97 -0.80 0.97 -10.84
C CYS A 97 0.50 0.48 -10.19
N LEU A 98 0.63 0.57 -8.85
CA LEU A 98 1.82 0.08 -8.16
C LEU A 98 1.96 -1.44 -8.24
N LEU A 99 0.85 -2.18 -8.28
CA LEU A 99 0.89 -3.62 -8.48
C LEU A 99 1.45 -3.95 -9.86
N GLY A 100 0.98 -3.24 -10.90
CA GLY A 100 1.54 -3.34 -12.26
C GLY A 100 3.05 -3.09 -12.29
N GLU A 101 3.53 -2.03 -11.64
CA GLU A 101 4.97 -1.73 -11.55
C GLU A 101 5.76 -2.85 -10.87
N CYS A 102 5.27 -3.38 -9.74
CA CYS A 102 5.91 -4.49 -9.04
C CYS A 102 5.96 -5.76 -9.91
N LEU A 103 4.91 -6.04 -10.66
CA LEU A 103 4.81 -7.20 -11.54
C LEU A 103 5.72 -7.06 -12.77
N GLU A 104 5.86 -5.85 -13.33
CA GLU A 104 6.85 -5.53 -14.36
C GLU A 104 8.27 -5.80 -13.87
N GLU A 105 8.64 -5.33 -12.68
CA GLU A 105 9.96 -5.57 -12.09
C GLU A 105 10.25 -7.06 -11.86
N LYS A 106 9.21 -7.86 -11.62
CA LYS A 106 9.31 -9.32 -11.49
C LYS A 106 9.33 -10.06 -12.84
N GLY A 107 9.12 -9.37 -13.96
CA GLY A 107 9.03 -9.96 -15.29
C GLY A 107 7.70 -10.68 -15.57
N LEU A 108 6.69 -10.49 -14.72
CA LEU A 108 5.34 -11.05 -14.86
C LEU A 108 4.51 -10.15 -15.78
N ARG A 109 4.83 -10.20 -17.07
CA ARG A 109 4.36 -9.24 -18.07
C ARG A 109 2.84 -9.25 -18.24
N GLU A 110 2.21 -10.42 -18.27
CA GLU A 110 0.75 -10.54 -18.48
C GLU A 110 -0.04 -10.08 -17.26
N GLU A 111 0.43 -10.43 -16.05
CA GLU A 111 -0.18 -10.02 -14.79
C GLU A 111 -0.04 -8.50 -14.59
N ALA A 112 1.11 -7.93 -14.96
CA ALA A 112 1.33 -6.49 -14.91
C ALA A 112 0.37 -5.75 -15.84
N ARG A 113 0.23 -6.23 -17.08
CA ARG A 113 -0.75 -5.69 -18.04
C ARG A 113 -2.16 -5.76 -17.47
N ALA A 114 -2.57 -6.90 -16.92
CA ALA A 114 -3.90 -7.07 -16.32
C ALA A 114 -4.16 -6.08 -15.18
N ALA A 115 -3.14 -5.81 -14.34
CA ALA A 115 -3.24 -4.82 -13.26
C ALA A 115 -3.44 -3.40 -13.80
N TYR A 116 -2.68 -2.98 -14.83
CA TYR A 116 -2.88 -1.69 -15.47
C TYR A 116 -4.22 -1.59 -16.22
N GLU A 117 -4.71 -2.68 -16.82
CA GLU A 117 -6.04 -2.71 -17.43
C GLU A 117 -7.12 -2.53 -16.37
N ALA A 118 -6.99 -3.15 -15.21
CA ALA A 118 -7.88 -2.92 -14.07
C ALA A 118 -7.83 -1.45 -13.61
N ALA A 119 -6.64 -0.85 -13.50
CA ALA A 119 -6.50 0.57 -13.18
C ALA A 119 -7.24 1.48 -14.19
N VAL A 120 -7.13 1.21 -15.50
CA VAL A 120 -7.84 1.97 -16.54
C VAL A 120 -9.36 1.74 -16.50
N ARG A 121 -9.82 0.54 -16.14
CA ARG A 121 -11.27 0.28 -15.98
C ARG A 121 -11.86 1.09 -14.81
N VAL A 122 -11.08 1.26 -13.73
CA VAL A 122 -11.50 2.05 -12.56
C VAL A 122 -11.43 3.55 -12.86
N ASP A 123 -10.32 4.01 -13.44
CA ASP A 123 -10.14 5.39 -13.87
C ASP A 123 -9.59 5.46 -15.31
N PRO A 124 -10.49 5.66 -16.29
CA PRO A 124 -10.11 5.77 -17.69
C PRO A 124 -9.28 7.01 -18.04
N VAL A 125 -9.10 7.98 -17.14
CA VAL A 125 -8.26 9.17 -17.38
C VAL A 125 -6.90 9.10 -16.69
N SER A 126 -6.64 8.05 -15.89
CA SER A 126 -5.35 7.83 -15.23
C SER A 126 -4.20 7.75 -16.23
N VAL A 127 -3.34 8.78 -16.21
CA VAL A 127 -2.16 8.85 -17.07
C VAL A 127 -1.19 7.71 -16.75
N LYS A 128 -0.93 7.47 -15.46
CA LYS A 128 -0.02 6.41 -15.00
C LYS A 128 -0.46 5.02 -15.47
N ALA A 129 -1.76 4.73 -15.41
CA ALA A 129 -2.29 3.44 -15.86
C ALA A 129 -2.15 3.25 -17.38
N LYS A 130 -2.41 4.30 -18.16
CA LYS A 130 -2.23 4.30 -19.62
C LYS A 130 -0.77 4.15 -20.02
N GLU A 131 0.12 4.90 -19.40
CA GLU A 131 1.56 4.79 -19.61
C GLU A 131 2.07 3.38 -19.28
N GLY A 132 1.56 2.77 -18.21
CA GLY A 132 1.81 1.38 -17.88
C GLY A 132 1.40 0.45 -19.03
N LEU A 133 0.16 0.54 -19.52
CA LEU A 133 -0.33 -0.28 -20.64
C LEU A 133 0.44 -0.07 -21.95
N ASP A 134 0.88 1.16 -22.22
CA ASP A 134 1.56 1.49 -23.46
C ASP A 134 2.90 0.76 -23.60
N ARG A 135 3.52 0.33 -22.49
CA ARG A 135 4.73 -0.52 -22.49
C ARG A 135 4.49 -1.95 -22.96
N PHE A 136 3.23 -2.37 -23.06
CA PHE A 136 2.80 -3.71 -23.47
C PHE A 136 2.21 -3.78 -24.88
N ARG A 137 2.19 -2.65 -25.59
CA ARG A 137 1.79 -2.58 -27.00
C ARG A 137 2.84 -3.16 -27.95
#